data_AF-A0A437PKZ1-F1
#
_entry.id   AF-A0A437PKZ1-F1
#
_cell.length_a   1.000
_cell.length_b   1.000
_cell.length_c   1.000
_cell.angle_alpha   90.00
_cell.angle_beta   90.00
_cell.angle_gamma   90.00
#
_symmetry.space_group_name_H-M   'P 1'
#
loop_
_entity.id
_entity.type
_entity.pdbx_description
1 polymer ?
#
loop_
_entity_poly.entity_id
_entity_poly.type
_entity_poly.pdbx_seq_one_letter_code
_entity_poly.pdbx_strand_id
1 'polypeptide(L)'
;MPDVDLQALYAEFEAKALPGAWTEWVHGGLPVVGNAAGHAVVLAASGEFWDDDDGSAAGAARERLASVCRDYEAAAAAAWGTPHAVDITPRLARGEESPFTELLLEQGTTRGIFWDRGDRALGLAVSQMDKETAIQVIAFIVPTGELTG
;
A
#
# COMPACT_ATOMS: atom_id res chain seq x y z
N MET A 1 11.30 1.81 14.49
CA MET A 1 10.41 1.30 13.42
C MET A 1 11.29 0.65 12.38
N PRO A 2 10.90 -0.44 11.69
CA PRO A 2 11.78 -1.02 10.68
C PRO A 2 12.02 0.04 9.60
N ASP A 3 13.30 0.29 9.34
CA ASP A 3 13.78 1.16 8.28
C ASP A 3 13.82 0.29 7.02
N VAL A 4 12.67 0.16 6.34
CA VAL A 4 12.57 -0.64 5.12
C VAL A 4 13.16 0.17 3.98
N ASP A 5 14.23 -0.32 3.38
CA ASP A 5 14.77 0.26 2.15
C ASP A 5 13.79 0.00 0.99
N LEU A 6 13.03 1.03 0.62
CA LEU A 6 12.06 0.96 -0.47
C LEU A 6 12.70 0.63 -1.81
N GLN A 7 13.96 1.01 -2.04
CA GLN A 7 14.63 0.70 -3.30
C GLN A 7 14.96 -0.78 -3.38
N ALA A 8 15.47 -1.35 -2.29
CA ALA A 8 15.73 -2.79 -2.21
C ALA A 8 14.43 -3.60 -2.31
N LEU A 9 13.38 -3.17 -1.60
CA LEU A 9 12.06 -3.79 -1.67
C LEU A 9 11.51 -3.76 -3.10
N TYR A 10 11.54 -2.59 -3.75
CA TYR A 10 11.07 -2.46 -5.13
C TYR A 10 11.85 -3.40 -6.07
N ALA A 11 13.18 -3.41 -6.02
CA ALA A 11 14.00 -4.24 -6.89
C ALA A 11 13.73 -5.75 -6.74
N GLU A 12 13.50 -6.23 -5.52
CA GLU A 12 13.13 -7.63 -5.28
C GLU A 12 11.76 -7.96 -5.89
N PHE A 13 10.78 -7.09 -5.66
CA PHE A 13 9.40 -7.33 -6.06
C PHE A 13 9.15 -7.07 -7.55
N GLU A 14 9.95 -6.21 -8.18
CA GLU A 14 9.99 -6.04 -9.63
C GLU A 14 10.44 -7.35 -10.33
N ALA A 15 11.42 -8.05 -9.74
CA ALA A 15 11.92 -9.31 -10.28
C ALA A 15 11.01 -10.52 -9.96
N LYS A 16 10.05 -10.37 -9.04
CA LYS A 16 9.12 -11.43 -8.65
C LYS A 16 7.99 -11.58 -9.66
N ALA A 17 7.66 -12.83 -9.95
CA ALA A 17 6.49 -13.13 -10.76
C ALA A 17 5.21 -12.74 -10.00
N LEU A 18 4.28 -12.12 -10.71
CA LEU A 18 2.96 -11.81 -10.17
C LEU A 18 2.17 -13.11 -9.99
N PRO A 19 1.56 -13.34 -8.80
CA PRO A 19 0.74 -14.51 -8.55
C PRO A 19 -0.47 -14.56 -9.48
N GLY A 20 -0.78 -15.71 -10.07
CA GLY A 20 -2.02 -15.87 -10.87
C GLY A 20 -3.31 -15.90 -10.03
N ALA A 21 -3.18 -16.01 -8.71
CA ALA A 21 -4.27 -16.06 -7.73
C ALA A 21 -3.80 -15.42 -6.41
N TRP A 22 -4.73 -15.18 -5.49
CA TRP A 22 -4.42 -14.63 -4.17
C TRP A 22 -3.43 -15.50 -3.39
N THR A 23 -2.41 -14.86 -2.85
CA THR A 23 -1.36 -15.48 -2.05
C THR A 23 -0.97 -14.55 -0.91
N GLU A 24 -0.67 -15.14 0.25
CA GLU A 24 -0.19 -14.45 1.44
C GLU A 24 1.10 -15.10 1.92
N TRP A 25 2.09 -14.29 2.28
CA TRP A 25 3.37 -14.76 2.82
C TRP A 25 4.06 -13.67 3.64
N VAL A 26 5.26 -13.98 4.13
CA VAL A 26 6.09 -13.04 4.90
C VAL A 26 7.41 -12.80 4.16
N HIS A 27 7.81 -11.54 4.02
CA HIS A 27 9.11 -11.12 3.50
C HIS A 27 9.82 -10.28 4.57
N GLY A 28 10.98 -10.73 5.05
CA GLY A 28 11.74 -9.97 6.07
C GLY A 28 10.98 -9.68 7.37
N GLY A 29 9.96 -10.49 7.70
CA GLY A 29 9.05 -10.24 8.83
C GLY A 29 7.85 -9.34 8.50
N LEU A 30 7.75 -8.83 7.27
CA LEU A 30 6.64 -8.03 6.79
C LEU A 30 5.56 -8.92 6.14
N PRO A 31 4.28 -8.75 6.49
CA PRO A 31 3.18 -9.38 5.77
C PRO A 31 3.14 -8.92 4.32
N VAL A 32 2.91 -9.86 3.41
CA VAL A 32 2.79 -9.63 1.98
C VAL A 32 1.56 -10.34 1.45
N VAL A 33 0.76 -9.63 0.67
CA VAL A 33 -0.31 -10.20 -0.12
C VAL A 33 -0.01 -9.95 -1.60
N GLY A 34 -0.36 -10.89 -2.47
CA GLY A 34 -0.21 -10.71 -3.91
C GLY A 34 -1.31 -11.38 -4.71
N ASN A 35 -1.61 -10.77 -5.86
CA ASN A 35 -2.55 -11.26 -6.87
C ASN A 35 -2.02 -10.94 -8.28
N ALA A 36 -2.85 -11.13 -9.30
CA ALA A 36 -2.45 -10.92 -10.70
C ALA A 36 -2.05 -9.48 -11.05
N ALA A 37 -2.46 -8.49 -10.25
CA ALA A 37 -2.13 -7.08 -10.44
C ALA A 37 -0.92 -6.62 -9.62
N GLY A 38 -0.38 -7.42 -8.70
CA GLY A 38 0.76 -6.95 -7.93
C GLY A 38 0.94 -7.58 -6.57
N HIS A 39 1.73 -6.85 -5.78
CA HIS A 39 2.09 -7.16 -4.42
C HIS A 39 1.75 -5.97 -3.52
N ALA A 40 1.22 -6.26 -2.33
CA ALA A 40 1.03 -5.32 -1.24
C ALA A 40 1.86 -5.78 -0.04
N VAL A 41 2.66 -4.88 0.53
CA VAL A 41 3.57 -5.17 1.65
C VAL A 41 3.26 -4.21 2.80
N VAL A 42 2.94 -4.73 3.97
CA VAL A 42 2.67 -3.91 5.16
C VAL A 42 4.02 -3.46 5.76
N LEU A 43 4.38 -2.20 5.57
CA LEU A 43 5.63 -1.61 6.04
C LEU A 43 5.60 -1.28 7.54
N ALA A 44 4.43 -0.88 8.02
CA ALA A 44 4.18 -0.57 9.42
C ALA A 44 2.69 -0.72 9.73
N ALA A 45 2.37 -1.11 10.96
CA ALA A 45 1.00 -1.21 11.45
C ALA A 45 0.88 -0.65 12.87
N SER A 46 -0.31 -0.23 13.26
CA SER A 46 -0.70 -0.05 14.66
C SER A 46 -1.15 -1.39 15.28
N GLY A 47 -1.51 -1.35 16.56
CA GLY A 47 -2.41 -2.36 17.12
C GLY A 47 -3.86 -2.11 16.67
N GLU A 48 -4.75 -2.98 17.12
CA GLU A 48 -6.20 -2.85 16.95
C GLU A 48 -6.79 -1.91 18.03
N PHE A 49 -8.03 -1.47 17.82
CA PHE A 49 -8.68 -0.39 18.58
C PHE A 49 -10.01 -0.81 19.21
N TRP A 50 -10.16 -2.08 19.59
CA TRP A 50 -11.42 -2.62 20.15
C TRP A 50 -11.94 -1.86 21.38
N ASP A 51 -11.02 -1.37 22.23
CA ASP A 51 -11.35 -0.67 23.48
C ASP A 51 -11.20 0.87 23.38
N ASP A 52 -11.08 1.42 22.16
CA ASP A 52 -10.87 2.86 21.93
C ASP A 52 -12.20 3.59 21.67
N ASP A 53 -13.08 3.60 22.67
CA ASP A 53 -14.45 4.12 22.57
C ASP A 53 -14.52 5.57 22.05
N ASP A 54 -13.54 6.41 22.40
CA ASP A 54 -13.48 7.82 22.00
C ASP A 54 -12.63 8.08 20.73
N GLY A 55 -11.98 7.04 20.19
CA GLY A 55 -11.15 7.11 19.00
C GLY A 55 -9.79 7.82 19.19
N SER A 56 -9.40 8.15 20.42
CA SER A 56 -8.17 8.90 20.68
C SER A 56 -6.92 8.09 20.34
N ALA A 57 -6.90 6.79 20.66
CA ALA A 57 -5.78 5.93 20.34
C ALA A 57 -5.64 5.73 18.81
N ALA A 58 -6.75 5.55 18.11
CA ALA A 58 -6.81 5.45 16.66
C ALA A 58 -6.37 6.76 15.98
N GLY A 59 -6.79 7.91 16.51
CA GLY A 59 -6.35 9.24 16.07
C GLY A 59 -4.83 9.39 16.17
N ALA A 60 -4.26 9.12 17.36
CA ALA A 60 -2.82 9.20 17.58
C ALA A 60 -2.02 8.21 16.69
N ALA A 61 -2.55 7.00 16.51
CA ALA A 61 -1.93 6.01 15.63
C ALA A 61 -1.95 6.44 14.16
N ARG A 62 -3.05 7.05 13.70
CA ARG A 62 -3.19 7.59 12.34
C ARG A 62 -2.18 8.71 12.09
N GLU A 63 -2.02 9.64 13.00
CA GLU A 63 -1.04 10.73 12.87
C GLU A 63 0.39 10.20 12.81
N ARG A 64 0.73 9.27 13.71
CA ARG A 64 2.03 8.60 13.73
C ARG A 64 2.31 7.88 12.41
N LEU A 65 1.38 7.06 11.92
CA LEU A 65 1.57 6.31 10.67
C LEU A 65 1.53 7.21 9.42
N ALA A 66 0.78 8.31 9.45
CA ALA A 66 0.87 9.32 8.41
C ALA A 66 2.26 9.98 8.36
N SER A 67 2.90 10.20 9.52
CA SER A 67 4.29 10.67 9.56
C SER A 67 5.26 9.66 8.96
N VAL A 68 5.09 8.39 9.31
CA VAL A 68 5.88 7.29 8.75
C VAL A 68 5.71 7.21 7.23
N CYS A 69 4.47 7.31 6.75
CA CYS A 69 4.20 7.33 5.31
C CYS A 69 4.95 8.50 4.65
N ARG A 70 4.85 9.72 5.19
CA ARG A 70 5.59 10.87 4.66
C ARG A 70 7.11 10.68 4.62
N ASP A 71 7.69 10.00 5.60
CA ASP A 71 9.13 9.69 5.59
C ASP A 71 9.50 8.77 4.42
N TYR A 72 8.67 7.73 4.19
CA TYR A 72 8.79 6.85 3.03
C TYR A 72 8.56 7.57 1.70
N GLU A 73 7.57 8.45 1.64
CA GLU A 73 7.28 9.26 0.45
C GLU A 73 8.46 10.19 0.13
N ALA A 74 9.07 10.82 1.15
CA ALA A 74 10.24 11.67 0.97
C ALA A 74 11.45 10.88 0.46
N ALA A 75 11.69 9.67 1.01
CA ALA A 75 12.75 8.78 0.55
C ALA A 75 12.54 8.32 -0.90
N ALA A 76 11.31 7.91 -1.24
CA ALA A 76 10.92 7.54 -2.60
C ALA A 76 11.05 8.71 -3.57
N ALA A 77 10.61 9.91 -3.18
CA ALA A 77 10.71 11.10 -4.01
C ALA A 77 12.16 11.54 -4.25
N ALA A 78 13.04 11.40 -3.27
CA ALA A 78 14.47 11.65 -3.45
C ALA A 78 15.12 10.68 -4.46
N ALA A 79 14.66 9.42 -4.49
CA ALA A 79 15.17 8.39 -5.38
C ALA A 79 14.58 8.46 -6.80
N TRP A 80 13.29 8.80 -6.91
CA TRP A 80 12.50 8.56 -8.12
C TRP A 80 11.70 9.77 -8.62
N GLY A 81 11.78 10.91 -7.93
CA GLY A 81 11.12 12.15 -8.34
C GLY A 81 9.66 12.22 -7.91
N THR A 82 8.84 12.90 -8.71
CA THR A 82 7.48 13.27 -8.34
C THR A 82 6.51 12.07 -8.46
N PRO A 83 5.77 11.71 -7.40
CA PRO A 83 4.70 10.73 -7.52
C PRO A 83 3.47 11.32 -8.20
N HIS A 84 2.55 10.45 -8.63
CA HIS A 84 1.20 10.83 -8.99
C HIS A 84 0.19 10.17 -8.05
N ALA A 85 -0.92 10.87 -7.79
CA ALA A 85 -2.00 10.34 -6.98
C ALA A 85 -2.91 9.45 -7.82
N VAL A 86 -3.29 8.30 -7.26
CA VAL A 86 -4.24 7.35 -7.85
C VAL A 86 -5.44 7.25 -6.92
N ASP A 87 -6.64 7.40 -7.47
CA ASP A 87 -7.92 7.20 -6.78
C ASP A 87 -8.78 6.25 -7.61
N ILE A 88 -9.06 5.06 -7.09
CA ILE A 88 -9.90 4.06 -7.78
C ILE A 88 -11.40 4.28 -7.55
N THR A 89 -11.82 5.19 -6.67
CA THR A 89 -13.24 5.45 -6.41
C THR A 89 -14.06 5.73 -7.69
N PRO A 90 -13.57 6.51 -8.68
CA PRO A 90 -14.29 6.69 -9.95
C PRO A 90 -14.44 5.40 -10.77
N ARG A 91 -13.49 4.46 -10.70
CA ARG A 91 -13.55 3.15 -11.37
C ARG A 91 -14.63 2.29 -10.73
N LEU A 92 -14.61 2.22 -9.39
CA LEU A 92 -15.62 1.51 -8.60
C LEU A 92 -17.04 2.05 -8.85
N ALA A 93 -17.19 3.37 -8.96
CA ALA A 93 -18.48 3.99 -9.28
C ALA A 93 -19.02 3.62 -10.67
N ARG A 94 -18.16 3.20 -11.60
CA ARG A 94 -18.54 2.67 -12.92
C ARG A 94 -18.80 1.16 -12.92
N GLY A 95 -18.67 0.50 -11.75
CA GLY A 95 -18.78 -0.95 -11.63
C GLY A 95 -17.56 -1.70 -12.19
N GLU A 96 -16.40 -1.04 -12.25
CA GLU A 96 -15.18 -1.66 -12.72
C GLU A 96 -14.57 -2.55 -11.63
N GLU A 97 -14.44 -3.82 -11.94
CA GLU A 97 -13.77 -4.83 -11.11
C GLU A 97 -12.54 -5.33 -11.88
N SER A 98 -11.37 -5.18 -11.27
CA SER A 98 -10.10 -5.62 -11.80
C SER A 98 -9.23 -6.15 -10.65
N PRO A 99 -8.22 -7.00 -10.95
CA PRO A 99 -7.30 -7.44 -9.91
C PRO A 99 -6.60 -6.27 -9.20
N PHE A 100 -6.41 -5.13 -9.85
CA PHE A 100 -5.83 -3.93 -9.22
C PHE A 100 -6.80 -3.25 -8.24
N THR A 101 -8.05 -3.03 -8.63
CA THR A 101 -9.05 -2.45 -7.72
C THR A 101 -9.31 -3.37 -6.53
N GLU A 102 -9.34 -4.69 -6.76
CA GLU A 102 -9.43 -5.68 -5.68
C GLU A 102 -8.20 -5.65 -4.75
N LEU A 103 -6.99 -5.52 -5.31
CA LEU A 103 -5.76 -5.42 -4.51
C LEU A 103 -5.82 -4.24 -3.54
N LEU A 104 -6.24 -3.06 -4.00
CA LEU A 104 -6.35 -1.87 -3.13
C LEU A 104 -7.45 -2.04 -2.08
N LEU A 105 -8.62 -2.56 -2.48
CA LEU A 105 -9.76 -2.74 -1.58
C LEU A 105 -9.46 -3.77 -0.47
N GLU A 106 -8.78 -4.86 -0.80
CA GLU A 106 -8.38 -5.89 0.19
C GLU A 106 -7.38 -5.32 1.22
N GLN A 107 -6.67 -4.26 0.85
CA GLN A 107 -5.78 -3.55 1.76
C GLN A 107 -6.47 -2.40 2.50
N GLY A 108 -7.78 -2.19 2.32
CA GLY A 108 -8.55 -1.17 3.03
C GLY A 108 -8.29 0.24 2.53
N THR A 109 -7.99 0.41 1.25
CA THR A 109 -7.81 1.73 0.63
C THR A 109 -8.42 1.82 -0.76
N THR A 110 -8.78 3.03 -1.17
CA THR A 110 -9.13 3.35 -2.56
C THR A 110 -8.15 4.33 -3.19
N ARG A 111 -7.10 4.72 -2.45
CA ARG A 111 -6.19 5.79 -2.84
C ARG A 111 -4.75 5.48 -2.46
N GLY A 112 -3.83 6.00 -3.24
CA GLY A 112 -2.40 5.96 -2.93
C GLY A 112 -1.64 6.94 -3.80
N ILE A 113 -0.34 7.06 -3.52
CA ILE A 113 0.58 7.81 -4.37
C ILE A 113 1.61 6.86 -4.97
N PHE A 114 1.90 7.04 -6.26
CA PHE A 114 2.65 6.08 -7.04
C PHE A 114 3.80 6.73 -7.80
N TRP A 115 4.93 6.02 -7.86
CA TRP A 115 6.11 6.36 -8.66
C TRP A 115 6.26 5.34 -9.79
N ASP A 116 6.19 5.82 -11.03
CA ASP A 116 6.40 4.98 -12.21
C ASP A 116 7.87 4.63 -12.41
N ARG A 117 8.13 3.35 -12.65
CA ARG A 117 9.48 2.78 -12.78
C ARG A 117 9.48 1.69 -13.86
N GLY A 118 9.50 2.11 -15.12
CA GLY A 118 9.49 1.18 -16.24
C GLY A 118 8.16 0.40 -16.31
N ASP A 119 8.24 -0.92 -16.16
CA ASP A 119 7.08 -1.82 -16.27
C ASP A 119 6.28 -1.97 -14.97
N ARG A 120 6.79 -1.42 -13.86
CA ARG A 120 6.17 -1.48 -12.53
C ARG A 120 6.18 -0.11 -11.87
N ALA A 121 5.27 0.10 -10.94
CA ALA A 121 5.23 1.27 -10.09
C ALA A 121 5.29 0.86 -8.62
N LEU A 122 5.91 1.71 -7.80
CA LEU A 122 5.79 1.64 -6.35
C LEU A 122 4.65 2.56 -5.91
N GLY A 123 3.68 2.03 -5.18
CA GLY A 123 2.63 2.79 -4.51
C GLY A 123 2.83 2.85 -3.00
N LEU A 124 2.36 3.92 -2.36
CA LEU A 124 2.24 4.03 -0.92
C LEU A 124 0.82 4.48 -0.53
N ALA A 125 0.29 3.89 0.53
CA ALA A 125 -0.95 4.33 1.15
C ALA A 125 -0.94 4.11 2.67
N VAL A 126 -1.71 4.94 3.37
CA VAL A 126 -2.20 4.64 4.71
C VAL A 126 -3.59 4.06 4.58
N SER A 127 -3.84 2.89 5.16
CA SER A 127 -5.09 2.17 5.03
C SER A 127 -5.63 1.68 6.37
N GLN A 128 -6.92 1.36 6.37
CA GLN A 128 -7.61 0.73 7.51
C GLN A 128 -8.88 0.07 6.97
N MET A 129 -9.10 -1.22 7.29
CA MET A 129 -10.26 -1.97 6.81
C MET A 129 -11.55 -1.56 7.52
N ASP A 130 -11.49 -1.46 8.84
CA ASP A 130 -12.57 -1.01 9.71
C ASP A 130 -12.02 -0.18 10.87
N LYS A 131 -12.84 0.68 11.48
CA LYS A 131 -12.48 1.54 12.61
C LYS A 131 -11.77 0.80 13.76
N GLU A 132 -12.09 -0.47 14.00
CA GLU A 132 -11.51 -1.28 15.08
C GLU A 132 -10.21 -2.00 14.65
N THR A 133 -9.97 -2.14 13.35
CA THR A 133 -8.78 -2.83 12.82
C THR A 133 -7.54 -1.96 12.83
N ALA A 134 -6.37 -2.60 12.73
CA ALA A 134 -5.10 -1.89 12.64
C ALA A 134 -5.04 -0.92 11.45
N ILE A 135 -4.47 0.26 11.69
CA ILE A 135 -4.08 1.19 10.64
C ILE A 135 -2.72 0.74 10.11
N GLN A 136 -2.54 0.77 8.80
CA GLN A 136 -1.36 0.25 8.12
C GLN A 136 -0.75 1.28 7.17
N VAL A 137 0.56 1.22 7.01
CA VAL A 137 1.29 1.85 5.89
C VAL A 137 1.69 0.72 4.96
N ILE A 138 1.25 0.80 3.71
CA ILE A 138 1.37 -0.28 2.74
C ILE A 138 2.13 0.20 1.52
N ALA A 139 3.10 -0.60 1.07
CA ALA A 139 3.74 -0.46 -0.23
C ALA A 139 3.04 -1.37 -1.25
N PHE A 140 2.74 -0.83 -2.42
CA PHE A 140 2.22 -1.57 -3.56
C PHE A 140 3.30 -1.68 -4.64
N ILE A 141 3.46 -2.84 -5.26
CA ILE A 141 4.28 -3.02 -6.46
C ILE A 141 3.38 -3.60 -7.54
N VAL A 142 3.02 -2.79 -8.52
CA VAL A 142 1.98 -3.08 -9.53
C VAL A 142 2.48 -2.72 -10.93
N PRO A 143 1.96 -3.32 -12.03
CA PRO A 143 2.24 -2.83 -13.38
C PRO A 143 1.81 -1.37 -13.56
N THR A 144 2.64 -0.57 -14.22
CA THR A 144 2.32 0.85 -14.50
C THR A 144 1.03 0.99 -15.32
N GLY A 145 0.71 0.00 -16.18
CA GLY A 145 -0.53 -0.01 -16.95
C GLY A 145 -1.81 -0.06 -16.10
N GLU A 146 -1.74 -0.53 -14.85
CA GLU A 146 -2.89 -0.56 -13.93
C GLU A 146 -3.28 0.84 -13.43
N LEU A 147 -2.34 1.80 -13.47
CA LEU A 147 -2.52 3.13 -12.89
C LEU A 147 -3.31 4.09 -13.80
N THR A 148 -3.47 3.74 -15.08
CA THR A 148 -4.03 4.63 -16.11
C THR A 148 -5.52 4.41 -16.46
N GLY A 149 -6.30 3.73 -15.59
CA GLY A 149 -7.72 3.40 -15.81
C GLY A 149 -8.74 4.29 -15.09
#